data_AF-A0A821IK99-F1
#
_entry.id   AF-A0A821IK99-F1
#
_cell.length_a   1.000
_cell.length_b   1.000
_cell.length_c   1.000
_cell.angle_alpha   90.00
_cell.angle_beta   90.00
_cell.angle_gamma   90.00
#
_symmetry.space_group_name_H-M   'P 1'
#
loop_
_entity.id
_entity.type
_entity.pdbx_description
1 polymer ?
#
loop_
_entity_poly.entity_id
_entity_poly.type
_entity_poly.pdbx_seq_one_letter_code
_entity_poly.pdbx_strand_id
1 'polypeptide(L)'
;IQSNGSYARAYIGGDSGTYTQTPSFSAPGYMNLLTGTWANKHNVYDNNVLSPNYHYKNIFRLFKEHYPDKKIAIFSTWTANRIKLIGDGLANAGNITFDYKFDGYELDQITYPQDPDSHYIFDIDERVTYETSECVKIYGADLSWVYLQYTDNVGHQFGDSEQFDQAVKNVDHQIGRIWEAIDYRMIYHQENWLIIITTDHGRDPITGHDHGDQTDRERTTWIITNSQEMNNYFHGFQPAIVDIYPTIAKMISLKIPIESERELDGVPLTEKVSLIKPDVRLHNVSLQISWTVLDRTGN
;
A
#
# COMPACT_ATOMS: atom_id res chain seq x y z
N ILE A 1 -16.31 -1.46 -8.11
CA ILE A 1 -14.93 -1.00 -8.45
C ILE A 1 -14.34 -1.81 -9.61
N GLN A 2 -14.05 -3.10 -9.40
CA GLN A 2 -13.38 -3.94 -10.42
C GLN A 2 -14.17 -4.07 -11.73
N SER A 3 -15.51 -4.14 -11.70
CA SER A 3 -16.35 -4.20 -12.91
C SER A 3 -16.14 -3.02 -13.88
N ASN A 4 -15.67 -1.88 -13.36
CA ASN A 4 -15.38 -0.67 -14.13
C ASN A 4 -13.88 -0.35 -14.16
N GLY A 5 -13.02 -1.25 -13.67
CA GLY A 5 -11.58 -1.02 -13.54
C GLY A 5 -10.77 -2.28 -13.82
N SER A 6 -9.71 -2.51 -13.05
CA SER A 6 -8.73 -3.56 -13.31
C SER A 6 -8.36 -4.34 -12.04
N TYR A 7 -7.95 -5.60 -12.23
CA TYR A 7 -7.46 -6.50 -11.18
C TYR A 7 -6.23 -7.26 -11.69
N ALA A 8 -5.22 -7.41 -10.82
CA ALA A 8 -4.11 -8.32 -11.03
C ALA A 8 -3.70 -8.97 -9.70
N ARG A 9 -3.20 -10.21 -9.79
CA ARG A 9 -2.37 -10.76 -8.71
C ARG A 9 -1.08 -9.96 -8.64
N ALA A 10 -0.59 -9.71 -7.43
CA ALA A 10 0.62 -8.96 -7.18
C ALA A 10 1.54 -9.73 -6.23
N TYR A 11 2.72 -9.18 -5.94
CA TYR A 11 3.62 -9.75 -4.95
C TYR A 11 4.32 -8.71 -4.07
N ILE A 12 4.82 -9.18 -2.94
CA ILE A 12 5.66 -8.45 -1.99
C ILE A 12 6.94 -9.23 -1.67
N GLY A 13 7.84 -8.59 -0.94
CA GLY A 13 8.97 -9.27 -0.32
C GLY A 13 10.29 -9.21 -1.08
N GLY A 14 10.37 -8.50 -2.21
CA GLY A 14 11.56 -8.51 -3.07
C GLY A 14 11.90 -9.92 -3.54
N ASP A 15 13.17 -10.18 -3.89
CA ASP A 15 13.63 -11.51 -4.29
C ASP A 15 14.13 -12.31 -3.09
N SER A 16 13.54 -13.49 -2.89
CA SER A 16 13.88 -14.39 -1.77
C SER A 16 15.35 -14.80 -1.78
N GLY A 17 16.00 -14.72 -0.62
CA GLY A 17 17.42 -15.01 -0.41
C GLY A 17 18.37 -13.94 -0.92
N THR A 18 17.88 -12.79 -1.39
CA THR A 18 18.71 -11.70 -1.93
C THR A 18 18.73 -10.49 -1.00
N TYR A 19 19.51 -9.47 -1.36
CA TYR A 19 19.56 -8.22 -0.60
C TYR A 19 18.26 -7.40 -0.67
N THR A 20 17.36 -7.66 -1.62
CA THR A 20 16.04 -7.00 -1.70
C THR A 20 14.97 -7.70 -0.86
N GLN A 21 15.29 -8.85 -0.25
CA GLN A 21 14.35 -9.61 0.55
C GLN A 21 13.75 -8.72 1.65
N THR A 22 12.42 -8.69 1.68
CA THR A 22 11.63 -7.96 2.67
C THR A 22 10.70 -8.94 3.37
N PRO A 23 10.76 -9.08 4.71
CA PRO A 23 9.85 -9.95 5.46
C PRO A 23 8.39 -9.62 5.16
N SER A 24 7.53 -10.64 5.14
CA SER A 24 6.09 -10.50 4.86
C SER A 24 5.29 -10.06 6.09
N PHE A 25 5.78 -9.00 6.76
CA PHE A 25 5.11 -8.33 7.87
C PHE A 25 4.45 -7.02 7.41
N SER A 26 3.53 -6.51 8.23
CA SER A 26 2.69 -5.38 7.86
C SER A 26 3.44 -4.08 7.65
N ALA A 27 4.26 -3.63 8.61
CA ALA A 27 5.01 -2.38 8.47
C ALA A 27 6.01 -2.40 7.29
N PRO A 28 6.80 -3.46 7.06
CA PRO A 28 7.60 -3.58 5.84
C PRO A 28 6.75 -3.54 4.57
N GLY A 29 5.63 -4.27 4.52
CA GLY A 29 4.71 -4.28 3.38
C GLY A 29 4.17 -2.89 3.05
N TYR A 30 3.67 -2.14 4.04
CA TYR A 30 3.22 -0.77 3.84
C TYR A 30 4.35 0.16 3.41
N MET A 31 5.55 0.03 3.97
CA MET A 31 6.69 0.85 3.54
C MET A 31 7.08 0.58 2.10
N ASN A 32 7.01 -0.66 1.64
CA ASN A 32 7.24 -0.99 0.23
C ASN A 32 6.31 -0.20 -0.70
N LEU A 33 5.02 -0.14 -0.35
CA LEU A 33 4.02 0.67 -1.06
C LEU A 33 4.35 2.16 -0.98
N LEU A 34 4.57 2.65 0.24
CA LEU A 34 4.67 4.07 0.54
C LEU A 34 5.89 4.73 -0.07
N THR A 35 7.00 4.00 -0.26
CA THR A 35 8.26 4.55 -0.79
C THR A 35 8.61 4.02 -2.19
N GLY A 36 7.92 2.98 -2.67
CA GLY A 36 8.25 2.34 -3.96
C GLY A 36 9.59 1.61 -3.95
N THR A 37 10.02 1.13 -2.78
CA THR A 37 11.32 0.49 -2.56
C THR A 37 11.22 -0.68 -1.60
N TRP A 38 12.15 -1.62 -1.63
CA TRP A 38 12.23 -2.73 -0.68
C TRP A 38 12.89 -2.35 0.67
N ALA A 39 12.85 -3.26 1.64
CA ALA A 39 13.31 -3.01 3.02
C ALA A 39 14.79 -2.66 3.17
N ASN A 40 15.65 -3.11 2.26
CA ASN A 40 17.06 -2.70 2.22
C ASN A 40 17.28 -1.21 1.99
N LYS A 41 16.26 -0.50 1.48
CA LYS A 41 16.29 0.94 1.27
C LYS A 41 15.61 1.69 2.41
N HIS A 42 14.35 1.39 2.68
CA HIS A 42 13.57 2.11 3.70
C HIS A 42 13.85 1.66 5.15
N ASN A 43 14.61 0.58 5.36
CA ASN A 43 15.08 0.11 6.67
C ASN A 43 13.96 -0.24 7.68
N VAL A 44 12.86 -0.82 7.20
CA VAL A 44 11.76 -1.34 8.04
C VAL A 44 11.61 -2.82 7.76
N TYR A 45 11.96 -3.64 8.76
CA TYR A 45 12.01 -5.11 8.64
C TYR A 45 11.00 -5.83 9.55
N ASP A 46 10.35 -5.10 10.46
CA ASP A 46 9.37 -5.63 11.40
C ASP A 46 8.34 -4.55 11.79
N ASN A 47 7.35 -4.95 12.60
CA ASN A 47 6.30 -4.06 13.10
C ASN A 47 6.73 -3.15 14.27
N ASN A 48 7.99 -3.22 14.74
CA ASN A 48 8.49 -2.32 15.78
C ASN A 48 8.84 -0.93 15.22
N VAL A 49 9.27 -0.89 13.96
CA VAL A 49 9.54 0.34 13.20
C VAL A 49 10.54 1.24 13.95
N LEU A 50 11.72 0.70 14.24
CA LEU A 50 12.69 1.36 15.11
C LEU A 50 13.42 2.54 14.45
N SER A 51 13.88 2.36 13.21
CA SER A 51 14.71 3.35 12.51
C SER A 51 14.38 3.46 11.01
N PRO A 52 13.17 3.89 10.62
CA PRO A 52 12.84 4.11 9.22
C PRO A 52 13.82 5.06 8.55
N ASN A 53 14.24 4.71 7.33
CA ASN A 53 15.09 5.56 6.51
C ASN A 53 14.24 6.55 5.70
N TYR A 54 13.91 7.69 6.30
CA TYR A 54 13.13 8.76 5.66
C TYR A 54 13.84 9.50 4.51
N HIS A 55 15.08 9.12 4.16
CA HIS A 55 15.71 9.58 2.92
C HIS A 55 14.88 9.14 1.70
N TYR A 56 14.35 7.92 1.74
CA TYR A 56 13.39 7.41 0.77
C TYR A 56 12.03 8.05 1.06
N LYS A 57 11.71 9.11 0.30
CA LYS A 57 10.50 9.92 0.53
C LYS A 57 9.27 9.07 0.26
N ASN A 58 8.43 8.91 1.29
CA ASN A 58 7.11 8.35 1.07
C ASN A 58 6.26 9.26 0.16
N ILE A 59 5.20 8.71 -0.44
CA ILE A 59 4.40 9.40 -1.45
C ILE A 59 3.73 10.67 -0.89
N PHE A 60 3.35 10.67 0.39
CA PHE A 60 2.76 11.83 1.07
C PHE A 60 3.77 12.97 1.23
N ARG A 61 5.02 12.64 1.57
CA ARG A 61 6.10 13.62 1.63
C ARG A 61 6.36 14.22 0.26
N LEU A 62 6.53 13.37 -0.76
CA LEU A 62 6.75 13.85 -2.11
C LEU A 62 5.58 14.74 -2.58
N PHE A 63 4.35 14.33 -2.28
CA PHE A 63 3.14 15.06 -2.60
C PHE A 63 3.10 16.45 -1.95
N LYS A 64 3.33 16.56 -0.63
CA LYS A 64 3.32 17.86 0.08
C LYS A 64 4.49 18.77 -0.30
N GLU A 65 5.66 18.22 -0.63
CA GLU A 65 6.78 19.01 -1.14
C GLU A 65 6.45 19.64 -2.51
N HIS A 66 5.66 18.96 -3.34
CA HIS A 66 5.24 19.46 -4.65
C HIS A 66 3.97 20.34 -4.58
N TYR A 67 3.03 19.98 -3.71
CA TYR A 67 1.73 20.63 -3.54
C TYR A 67 1.50 21.01 -2.07
N PRO A 68 2.15 22.07 -1.57
CA PRO A 68 2.14 22.40 -0.14
C PRO A 68 0.75 22.76 0.40
N ASP A 69 -0.13 23.32 -0.44
CA ASP A 69 -1.47 23.76 -0.04
C ASP A 69 -2.53 22.65 -0.17
N LYS A 70 -2.23 21.58 -0.90
CA LYS A 70 -3.13 20.44 -1.10
C LYS A 70 -3.28 19.62 0.18
N LYS A 71 -4.43 18.97 0.32
CA LYS A 71 -4.85 18.31 1.56
C LYS A 71 -4.56 16.82 1.52
N ILE A 72 -3.98 16.30 2.60
CA ILE A 72 -3.76 14.87 2.77
C ILE A 72 -4.53 14.34 3.99
N ALA A 73 -5.01 13.10 3.87
CA ALA A 73 -5.76 12.44 4.94
C ALA A 73 -5.24 11.04 5.24
N ILE A 74 -5.36 10.63 6.50
CA ILE A 74 -5.08 9.26 6.91
C ILE A 74 -6.18 8.75 7.84
N PHE A 75 -6.63 7.54 7.56
CA PHE A 75 -7.66 6.81 8.28
C PHE A 75 -7.08 5.45 8.60
N SER A 76 -6.84 5.16 9.87
CA SER A 76 -6.02 4.00 10.23
C SER A 76 -6.42 3.40 11.56
N THR A 77 -6.58 2.08 11.55
CA THR A 77 -6.71 1.28 12.77
C THR A 77 -5.41 1.23 13.57
N TRP A 78 -4.25 1.47 12.95
CA TRP A 78 -2.94 1.45 13.61
C TRP A 78 -2.19 2.77 13.47
N THR A 79 -2.10 3.53 14.56
CA THR A 79 -1.50 4.87 14.64
C THR A 79 -0.04 4.91 14.18
N ALA A 80 0.71 3.81 14.33
CA ALA A 80 2.11 3.75 13.90
C ALA A 80 2.28 3.99 12.39
N ASN A 81 1.26 3.69 11.59
CA ASN A 81 1.23 4.05 10.17
C ASN A 81 1.49 5.54 9.96
N ARG A 82 0.82 6.40 10.73
CA ARG A 82 1.00 7.85 10.66
C ARG A 82 2.31 8.31 11.32
N ILE A 83 2.51 7.95 12.58
CA ILE A 83 3.56 8.57 13.40
C ILE A 83 4.95 7.96 13.17
N LYS A 84 5.04 6.71 12.67
CA LYS A 84 6.31 6.02 12.42
C LYS A 84 6.58 5.68 10.96
N LEU A 85 5.60 5.24 10.17
CA LEU A 85 5.86 4.90 8.76
C LEU A 85 5.92 6.17 7.91
N ILE A 86 4.92 7.05 8.03
CA ILE A 86 4.94 8.33 7.33
C ILE A 86 5.89 9.33 8.01
N GLY A 87 5.96 9.31 9.35
CA GLY A 87 6.74 10.27 10.13
C GLY A 87 6.06 11.64 10.25
N ASP A 88 4.74 11.66 10.39
CA ASP A 88 3.92 12.88 10.57
C ASP A 88 4.49 13.79 11.67
N GLY A 89 4.88 15.02 11.29
CA GLY A 89 5.47 16.03 12.17
C GLY A 89 6.96 15.84 12.50
N LEU A 90 7.63 14.80 12.00
CA LEU A 90 9.05 14.56 12.28
C LEU A 90 9.95 15.37 11.34
N ALA A 91 10.97 16.01 11.92
CA ALA A 91 11.92 16.84 11.17
C ALA A 91 12.72 16.05 10.12
N ASN A 92 13.15 14.84 10.44
CA ASN A 92 13.85 13.96 9.52
C ASN A 92 12.94 13.33 8.45
N ALA A 93 11.61 13.36 8.63
CA ALA A 93 10.61 12.95 7.65
C ALA A 93 10.03 14.13 6.84
N GLY A 94 10.70 15.29 6.87
CA GLY A 94 10.33 16.45 6.06
C GLY A 94 9.28 17.38 6.69
N ASN A 95 8.97 17.21 7.99
CA ASN A 95 7.98 18.03 8.71
C ASN A 95 6.61 18.11 8.03
N ILE A 96 6.21 17.06 7.30
CA ILE A 96 4.86 17.01 6.74
C ILE A 96 3.85 16.81 7.85
N THR A 97 2.67 17.40 7.70
CA THR A 97 1.56 17.23 8.63
C THR A 97 0.30 16.83 7.88
N PHE A 98 -0.38 15.79 8.36
CA PHE A 98 -1.70 15.46 7.82
C PHE A 98 -2.75 16.52 8.17
N ASP A 99 -3.58 16.88 7.19
CA ASP A 99 -4.67 17.84 7.38
C ASP A 99 -5.88 17.19 8.08
N TYR A 100 -6.14 15.91 7.76
CA TYR A 100 -7.19 15.11 8.40
C TYR A 100 -6.61 13.79 8.93
N LYS A 101 -6.90 13.47 10.20
CA LYS A 101 -6.32 12.32 10.92
C LYS A 101 -7.41 11.61 11.68
N PHE A 102 -7.68 10.36 11.32
CA PHE A 102 -8.65 9.50 11.99
C PHE A 102 -7.96 8.18 12.33
N ASP A 103 -7.17 8.22 13.39
CA ASP A 103 -6.45 7.09 13.97
C ASP A 103 -6.41 7.21 15.51
N GLY A 104 -5.73 6.30 16.20
CA GLY A 104 -5.63 6.29 17.67
C GLY A 104 -6.76 5.55 18.37
N TYR A 105 -7.71 4.98 17.63
CA TYR A 105 -8.83 4.24 18.18
C TYR A 105 -8.40 2.97 18.92
N GLU A 106 -7.30 2.33 18.48
CA GLU A 106 -6.72 1.17 19.16
C GLU A 106 -6.10 1.50 20.53
N LEU A 107 -5.89 2.79 20.82
CA LEU A 107 -5.45 3.30 22.12
C LEU A 107 -6.63 3.65 23.04
N ASP A 108 -7.84 3.81 22.49
CA ASP A 108 -9.06 4.09 23.25
C ASP A 108 -9.73 2.79 23.72
N GLN A 109 -9.18 2.22 24.79
CA GLN A 109 -9.70 0.99 25.41
C GLN A 109 -11.02 1.19 26.16
N ILE A 110 -11.51 2.42 26.29
CA ILE A 110 -12.81 2.70 26.93
C ILE A 110 -13.92 2.52 25.90
N THR A 111 -13.74 3.08 24.71
CA THR A 111 -14.69 2.96 23.61
C THR A 111 -14.57 1.62 22.89
N TYR A 112 -13.34 1.12 22.74
CA TYR A 112 -13.01 -0.15 22.07
C TYR A 112 -12.33 -1.12 23.06
N PRO A 113 -13.08 -1.63 24.05
CA PRO A 113 -12.52 -2.56 25.03
C PRO A 113 -12.09 -3.86 24.35
N GLN A 114 -10.87 -4.31 24.62
CA GLN A 114 -10.33 -5.53 24.02
C GLN A 114 -11.15 -6.76 24.43
N ASP A 115 -11.41 -7.62 23.46
CA ASP A 115 -12.05 -8.93 23.65
C ASP A 115 -11.19 -10.04 23.01
N PRO A 116 -11.34 -11.31 23.45
CA PRO A 116 -10.51 -12.42 22.97
C PRO A 116 -10.61 -12.69 21.46
N ASP A 117 -11.72 -12.31 20.84
CA ASP A 117 -12.01 -12.57 19.43
C ASP A 117 -11.74 -11.34 18.54
N SER A 118 -11.12 -10.30 19.11
CA SER A 118 -10.75 -9.06 18.43
C SER A 118 -11.92 -8.33 17.76
N HIS A 119 -13.16 -8.48 18.24
CA HIS A 119 -14.30 -7.72 17.72
C HIS A 119 -14.10 -6.21 17.82
N TYR A 120 -13.38 -5.74 18.84
CA TYR A 120 -13.01 -4.33 18.96
C TYR A 120 -12.25 -3.79 17.74
N ILE A 121 -11.44 -4.60 17.05
CA ILE A 121 -10.75 -4.20 15.82
C ILE A 121 -11.74 -4.05 14.66
N PHE A 122 -12.75 -4.92 14.58
CA PHE A 122 -13.84 -4.76 13.60
C PHE A 122 -14.59 -3.45 13.83
N ASP A 123 -14.91 -3.12 15.08
CA ASP A 123 -15.59 -1.87 15.43
C ASP A 123 -14.72 -0.63 15.12
N ILE A 124 -13.40 -0.74 15.26
CA ILE A 124 -12.46 0.30 14.83
C ILE A 124 -12.45 0.43 13.31
N ASP A 125 -12.37 -0.66 12.55
CA ASP A 125 -12.43 -0.64 11.08
C ASP A 125 -13.76 -0.03 10.59
N GLU A 126 -14.88 -0.30 11.27
CA GLU A 126 -16.17 0.36 11.01
C GLU A 126 -16.11 1.87 11.26
N ARG A 127 -15.45 2.31 12.34
CA ARG A 127 -15.24 3.73 12.62
C ARG A 127 -14.34 4.38 11.57
N VAL A 128 -13.23 3.75 11.23
CA VAL A 128 -12.27 4.22 10.22
C VAL A 128 -12.94 4.40 8.87
N THR A 129 -13.76 3.44 8.44
CA THR A 129 -14.47 3.50 7.15
C THR A 129 -15.63 4.50 7.15
N TYR A 130 -16.32 4.67 8.28
CA TYR A 130 -17.29 5.74 8.46
C TYR A 130 -16.64 7.12 8.32
N GLU A 131 -15.56 7.38 9.05
CA GLU A 131 -14.85 8.66 8.99
C GLU A 131 -14.22 8.92 7.62
N THR A 132 -13.71 7.87 6.98
CA THR A 132 -13.23 7.94 5.58
C THR A 132 -14.33 8.43 4.66
N SER A 133 -15.52 7.81 4.74
CA SER A 133 -16.64 8.11 3.85
C SER A 133 -17.15 9.54 4.07
N GLU A 134 -17.30 9.97 5.32
CA GLU A 134 -17.72 11.34 5.65
C GLU A 134 -16.68 12.38 5.20
N CYS A 135 -15.40 12.13 5.49
CA CYS A 135 -14.33 13.05 5.13
C CYS A 135 -14.15 13.17 3.61
N VAL A 136 -14.20 12.06 2.87
CA VAL A 136 -14.14 12.06 1.39
C VAL A 136 -15.32 12.83 0.82
N LYS A 137 -16.54 12.57 1.31
CA LYS A 137 -17.76 13.21 0.80
C LYS A 137 -17.78 14.72 1.04
N ILE A 138 -17.39 15.15 2.24
CA ILE A 138 -17.46 16.56 2.66
C ILE A 138 -16.25 17.36 2.18
N TYR A 139 -15.04 16.85 2.41
CA TYR A 139 -13.79 17.60 2.24
C TYR A 139 -13.02 17.21 0.99
N GLY A 140 -13.00 15.92 0.62
CA GLY A 140 -12.29 15.42 -0.57
C GLY A 140 -10.79 15.72 -0.56
N ALA A 141 -10.04 15.13 0.39
CA ALA A 141 -8.58 15.30 0.43
C ALA A 141 -7.92 14.77 -0.86
N ASP A 142 -6.90 15.49 -1.35
CA ASP A 142 -6.24 15.21 -2.63
C ASP A 142 -5.43 13.89 -2.65
N LEU A 143 -4.98 13.42 -1.48
CA LEU A 143 -4.32 12.11 -1.32
C LEU A 143 -4.67 11.53 0.05
N SER A 144 -5.18 10.31 0.07
CA SER A 144 -5.64 9.63 1.28
C SER A 144 -5.06 8.23 1.40
N TRP A 145 -4.77 7.78 2.64
CA TRP A 145 -4.47 6.39 2.94
C TRP A 145 -5.46 5.85 3.97
N VAL A 146 -6.09 4.72 3.64
CA VAL A 146 -7.00 3.98 4.50
C VAL A 146 -6.37 2.64 4.84
N TYR A 147 -6.32 2.29 6.12
CA TYR A 147 -5.83 1.01 6.62
C TYR A 147 -6.87 0.37 7.54
N LEU A 148 -7.16 -0.91 7.28
CA LEU A 148 -8.10 -1.76 8.00
C LEU A 148 -7.36 -3.02 8.45
N GLN A 149 -7.60 -3.46 9.69
CA GLN A 149 -6.79 -4.48 10.35
C GLN A 149 -7.53 -5.79 10.59
N TYR A 150 -8.86 -5.79 10.66
CA TYR A 150 -9.63 -6.90 11.24
C TYR A 150 -9.40 -8.25 10.54
N THR A 151 -9.23 -8.25 9.22
CA THR A 151 -8.88 -9.47 8.47
C THR A 151 -7.54 -10.07 8.92
N ASP A 152 -6.60 -9.24 9.37
CA ASP A 152 -5.33 -9.71 9.93
C ASP A 152 -5.52 -10.42 11.28
N ASN A 153 -6.32 -9.83 12.17
CA ASN A 153 -6.66 -10.46 13.46
C ASN A 153 -7.39 -11.79 13.28
N VAL A 154 -8.40 -11.83 12.40
CA VAL A 154 -9.19 -13.05 12.14
C VAL A 154 -8.32 -14.12 11.51
N GLY A 155 -7.44 -13.78 10.58
CA GLY A 155 -6.51 -14.75 9.99
C GLY A 155 -5.57 -15.34 11.04
N HIS A 156 -5.03 -14.54 11.95
CA HIS A 156 -4.19 -15.07 13.05
C HIS A 156 -4.95 -16.04 13.96
N GLN A 157 -6.22 -15.76 14.24
CA GLN A 157 -7.02 -16.56 15.16
C GLN A 157 -7.58 -17.83 14.52
N PHE A 158 -8.00 -17.78 13.25
CA PHE A 158 -8.79 -18.84 12.62
C PHE A 158 -8.18 -19.41 11.34
N GLY A 159 -7.15 -18.79 10.78
CA GLY A 159 -6.53 -19.22 9.52
C GLY A 159 -7.53 -19.34 8.38
N ASP A 160 -7.32 -20.33 7.51
CA ASP A 160 -8.22 -20.65 6.40
C ASP A 160 -9.57 -21.19 6.92
N SER A 161 -10.57 -20.30 7.01
CA SER A 161 -11.80 -20.55 7.75
C SER A 161 -13.00 -19.76 7.22
N GLU A 162 -14.22 -20.18 7.59
CA GLU A 162 -15.45 -19.44 7.31
C GLU A 162 -15.46 -18.06 8.01
N GLN A 163 -14.82 -17.94 9.16
CA GLN A 163 -14.63 -16.68 9.89
C GLN A 163 -13.80 -15.71 9.05
N PHE A 164 -12.70 -16.18 8.47
CA PHE A 164 -11.88 -15.37 7.56
C PHE A 164 -12.66 -14.97 6.30
N ASP A 165 -13.40 -15.90 5.69
CA ASP A 165 -14.29 -15.58 4.55
C ASP A 165 -15.34 -14.52 4.91
N GLN A 166 -15.88 -14.56 6.13
CA GLN A 166 -16.81 -13.55 6.60
C GLN A 166 -16.13 -12.20 6.85
N ALA A 167 -14.90 -12.19 7.38
CA ALA A 167 -14.12 -10.96 7.54
C ALA A 167 -13.81 -10.32 6.17
N VAL A 168 -13.54 -11.12 5.14
CA VAL A 168 -13.37 -10.63 3.76
C VAL A 168 -14.67 -10.01 3.20
N LYS A 169 -15.84 -10.59 3.49
CA LYS A 169 -17.13 -9.98 3.11
C LYS A 169 -17.38 -8.68 3.86
N ASN A 170 -16.98 -8.60 5.12
CA ASN A 170 -17.13 -7.40 5.93
C ASN A 170 -16.28 -6.25 5.37
N VAL A 171 -15.01 -6.51 5.01
CA VAL A 171 -14.16 -5.48 4.41
C VAL A 171 -14.67 -5.06 3.02
N ASP A 172 -15.27 -5.96 2.25
CA ASP A 172 -15.93 -5.60 0.97
C ASP A 172 -17.08 -4.59 1.19
N HIS A 173 -17.94 -4.81 2.19
CA HIS A 173 -18.99 -3.85 2.55
C HIS A 173 -18.43 -2.49 3.01
N GLN A 174 -17.36 -2.51 3.81
CA GLN A 174 -16.65 -1.31 4.28
C GLN A 174 -16.06 -0.51 3.12
N ILE A 175 -15.42 -1.19 2.17
CA ILE A 175 -14.90 -0.59 0.93
C ILE A 175 -16.05 -0.04 0.08
N GLY A 176 -17.19 -0.73 0.02
CA GLY A 176 -18.40 -0.27 -0.67
C GLY A 176 -18.87 1.11 -0.18
N ARG A 177 -18.88 1.33 1.13
CA ARG A 177 -19.22 2.62 1.75
C ARG A 177 -18.28 3.75 1.31
N ILE A 178 -16.97 3.47 1.29
CA ILE A 178 -15.96 4.43 0.84
C ILE A 178 -16.15 4.73 -0.65
N TRP A 179 -16.43 3.71 -1.45
CA TRP A 179 -16.67 3.85 -2.88
C TRP A 179 -17.89 4.74 -3.18
N GLU A 180 -18.98 4.62 -2.43
CA GLU A 180 -20.15 5.49 -2.56
C GLU A 180 -19.80 6.97 -2.32
N ALA A 181 -18.93 7.26 -1.36
CA ALA A 181 -18.45 8.62 -1.12
C ALA A 181 -17.58 9.15 -2.27
N ILE A 182 -16.72 8.31 -2.83
CA ILE A 182 -15.90 8.65 -4.00
C ILE A 182 -16.80 8.87 -5.23
N ASP A 183 -17.77 7.99 -5.48
CA ASP A 183 -18.72 8.12 -6.59
C ASP A 183 -19.56 9.39 -6.49
N TYR A 184 -19.99 9.75 -5.27
CA TYR A 184 -20.62 11.03 -5.02
C TYR A 184 -19.72 12.22 -5.42
N ARG A 185 -18.42 12.18 -5.08
CA ARG A 185 -17.47 13.23 -5.49
C ARG A 185 -17.29 13.27 -7.00
N MET A 186 -17.14 12.12 -7.66
CA MET A 186 -17.00 12.04 -9.11
C MET A 186 -18.22 12.63 -9.83
N ILE A 187 -19.44 12.32 -9.36
CA ILE A 187 -20.69 12.77 -10.00
C ILE A 187 -20.99 14.24 -9.69
N TYR A 188 -21.00 14.61 -8.41
CA TYR A 188 -21.53 15.91 -7.97
C TYR A 188 -20.48 17.00 -7.85
N HIS A 189 -19.20 16.63 -7.70
CA HIS A 189 -18.08 17.58 -7.66
C HIS A 189 -17.22 17.54 -8.93
N GLN A 190 -17.54 16.65 -9.88
CA GLN A 190 -16.82 16.49 -11.15
C GLN A 190 -15.32 16.22 -10.96
N GLU A 191 -14.98 15.52 -9.89
CA GLU A 191 -13.60 15.17 -9.56
C GLU A 191 -13.17 13.89 -10.26
N ASN A 192 -11.87 13.82 -10.56
CA ASN A 192 -11.25 12.60 -11.05
C ASN A 192 -10.59 11.86 -9.87
N TRP A 193 -11.05 10.64 -9.60
CA TRP A 193 -10.55 9.82 -8.49
C TRP A 193 -9.88 8.55 -8.99
N LEU A 194 -8.74 8.24 -8.39
CA LEU A 194 -8.09 6.93 -8.48
C LEU A 194 -8.21 6.24 -7.13
N ILE A 195 -8.75 5.02 -7.12
CA ILE A 195 -8.66 4.11 -5.98
C ILE A 195 -7.73 2.96 -6.34
N ILE A 196 -6.83 2.61 -5.41
CA ILE A 196 -5.99 1.42 -5.47
C ILE A 196 -6.22 0.67 -4.16
N ILE A 197 -6.56 -0.61 -4.24
CA ILE A 197 -6.80 -1.50 -3.10
C ILE A 197 -5.84 -2.67 -3.22
N THR A 198 -5.16 -2.98 -2.13
CA THR A 198 -4.17 -4.06 -2.07
C THR A 198 -4.05 -4.59 -0.64
N THR A 199 -3.19 -5.59 -0.46
CA THR A 199 -2.78 -6.12 0.84
C THR A 199 -1.25 -6.07 0.93
N ASP A 200 -0.73 -5.86 2.13
CA ASP A 200 0.69 -5.79 2.48
C ASP A 200 1.40 -7.13 2.42
N HIS A 201 0.69 -8.23 2.73
CA HIS A 201 1.17 -9.59 2.63
C HIS A 201 0.01 -10.61 2.50
N GLY A 202 0.38 -11.87 2.30
CA GLY A 202 -0.49 -13.04 2.39
C GLY A 202 -0.31 -13.77 3.73
N ARG A 203 -0.51 -15.09 3.72
CA ARG A 203 -0.43 -15.98 4.89
C ARG A 203 0.36 -17.25 4.59
N ASP A 204 0.76 -17.96 5.63
CA ASP A 204 1.45 -19.23 5.54
C ASP A 204 0.61 -20.28 4.75
N PRO A 205 1.25 -21.17 3.99
CA PRO A 205 0.56 -22.12 3.13
C PRO A 205 -0.04 -23.33 3.87
N ILE A 206 0.23 -23.51 5.16
CA ILE A 206 -0.16 -24.71 5.90
C ILE A 206 -1.49 -24.48 6.61
N THR A 207 -1.61 -23.37 7.34
CA THR A 207 -2.75 -23.09 8.21
C THR A 207 -3.45 -21.78 7.86
N GLY A 208 -2.72 -20.84 7.27
CA GLY A 208 -3.22 -19.49 7.00
C GLY A 208 -3.20 -18.58 8.24
N HIS A 209 -2.65 -19.03 9.36
CA HIS A 209 -2.57 -18.27 10.61
C HIS A 209 -1.40 -17.31 10.64
N ASP A 210 -0.26 -17.71 10.10
CA ASP A 210 1.00 -16.99 10.28
C ASP A 210 1.41 -16.24 9.02
N HIS A 211 2.38 -15.34 9.18
CA HIS A 211 3.08 -14.64 8.12
C HIS A 211 4.45 -14.16 8.64
N GLY A 212 5.30 -13.65 7.76
CA GLY A 212 6.63 -13.13 8.08
C GLY A 212 7.75 -13.74 7.22
N ASP A 213 7.52 -14.94 6.66
CA ASP A 213 8.49 -15.66 5.86
C ASP A 213 8.43 -15.22 4.37
N GLN A 214 9.01 -16.02 3.48
CA GLN A 214 9.10 -15.75 2.04
C GLN A 214 8.44 -16.85 1.20
N THR A 215 7.46 -17.56 1.75
CA THR A 215 6.71 -18.53 0.94
C THR A 215 5.94 -17.81 -0.17
N ASP A 216 5.67 -18.51 -1.27
CA ASP A 216 4.91 -17.91 -2.38
C ASP A 216 3.53 -17.41 -1.93
N ARG A 217 2.90 -18.08 -0.95
CA ARG A 217 1.58 -17.68 -0.44
C ARG A 217 1.65 -16.41 0.42
N GLU A 218 2.64 -16.27 1.28
CA GLU A 218 2.85 -15.05 2.07
C GLU A 218 3.24 -13.85 1.21
N ARG A 219 3.97 -14.12 0.11
CA ARG A 219 4.37 -13.07 -0.84
C ARG A 219 3.28 -12.71 -1.83
N THR A 220 2.26 -13.55 -2.02
CA THR A 220 1.20 -13.31 -3.01
C THR A 220 0.16 -12.33 -2.47
N THR A 221 0.00 -11.22 -3.17
CA THR A 221 -1.00 -10.20 -2.89
C THR A 221 -1.84 -9.94 -4.15
N TRP A 222 -2.54 -8.81 -4.20
CA TRP A 222 -3.36 -8.42 -5.34
C TRP A 222 -3.51 -6.91 -5.39
N ILE A 223 -3.83 -6.37 -6.57
CA ILE A 223 -4.12 -4.96 -6.78
C ILE A 223 -5.47 -4.86 -7.51
N ILE A 224 -6.40 -4.10 -6.93
CA ILE A 224 -7.65 -3.66 -7.57
C ILE A 224 -7.56 -2.15 -7.78
N THR A 225 -8.01 -1.67 -8.94
CA THR A 225 -8.16 -0.24 -9.19
C THR A 225 -9.41 0.06 -10.01
N ASN A 226 -9.93 1.29 -9.94
CA ASN A 226 -10.99 1.78 -10.84
C ASN A 226 -10.47 2.23 -12.21
N SER A 227 -9.16 2.21 -12.46
CA SER A 227 -8.60 2.53 -13.78
C SER A 227 -8.70 1.35 -14.75
N GLN A 228 -9.06 1.64 -16.00
CA GLN A 228 -8.96 0.70 -17.13
C GLN A 228 -7.70 0.93 -17.96
N GLU A 229 -6.98 2.03 -17.73
CA GLU A 229 -5.80 2.43 -18.50
C GLU A 229 -4.51 1.84 -17.89
N MET A 230 -4.55 0.54 -17.60
CA MET A 230 -3.41 -0.21 -17.09
C MET A 230 -2.54 -0.72 -18.24
N ASN A 231 -1.24 -0.83 -18.01
CA ASN A 231 -0.29 -1.17 -19.08
C ASN A 231 -0.13 -2.67 -19.29
N ASN A 232 0.65 -3.05 -20.32
CA ASN A 232 0.93 -4.44 -20.64
C ASN A 232 1.66 -5.19 -19.51
N TYR A 233 2.41 -4.48 -18.65
CA TYR A 233 3.03 -5.10 -17.49
C TYR A 233 1.96 -5.58 -16.51
N PHE A 234 0.99 -4.72 -16.17
CA PHE A 234 -0.12 -5.05 -15.28
C PHE A 234 -0.96 -6.24 -15.75
N HIS A 235 -1.27 -6.31 -17.05
CA HIS A 235 -2.11 -7.36 -17.61
C HIS A 235 -1.37 -8.66 -17.95
N GLY A 236 -0.08 -8.57 -18.31
CA GLY A 236 0.69 -9.70 -18.83
C GLY A 236 1.58 -10.40 -17.79
N PHE A 237 1.79 -9.79 -16.63
CA PHE A 237 2.72 -10.27 -15.60
C PHE A 237 2.13 -10.09 -14.20
N GLN A 238 2.96 -10.26 -13.17
CA GLN A 238 2.63 -10.03 -11.77
C GLN A 238 3.31 -8.72 -11.31
N PRO A 239 2.54 -7.63 -11.13
CA PRO A 239 2.97 -6.42 -10.45
C PRO A 239 3.54 -6.68 -9.04
N ALA A 240 4.45 -5.82 -8.62
CA ALA A 240 4.94 -5.73 -7.26
C ALA A 240 4.20 -4.61 -6.50
N ILE A 241 4.12 -4.69 -5.18
CA ILE A 241 3.54 -3.59 -4.37
C ILE A 241 4.32 -2.27 -4.51
N VAL A 242 5.63 -2.34 -4.78
CA VAL A 242 6.49 -1.17 -5.00
C VAL A 242 6.13 -0.40 -6.26
N ASP A 243 5.39 -1.01 -7.19
CA ASP A 243 4.91 -0.36 -8.42
C ASP A 243 3.78 0.65 -8.15
N ILE A 244 3.13 0.56 -6.99
CA ILE A 244 2.02 1.46 -6.62
C ILE A 244 2.51 2.90 -6.46
N TYR A 245 3.68 3.11 -5.86
CA TYR A 245 4.26 4.45 -5.68
C TYR A 245 4.42 5.24 -6.99
N PRO A 246 5.17 4.74 -8.01
CA PRO A 246 5.31 5.46 -9.27
C PRO A 246 3.97 5.55 -10.03
N THR A 247 3.06 4.60 -9.84
CA THR A 247 1.71 4.67 -10.42
C THR A 247 0.91 5.85 -9.87
N ILE A 248 0.86 6.01 -8.55
CA ILE A 248 0.20 7.15 -7.89
C ILE A 248 0.86 8.45 -8.35
N ALA A 249 2.18 8.52 -8.34
CA ALA A 249 2.92 9.71 -8.73
C ALA A 249 2.59 10.14 -10.16
N LYS A 250 2.55 9.21 -11.12
CA LYS A 250 2.16 9.51 -12.50
C LYS A 250 0.73 10.02 -12.60
N MET A 251 -0.22 9.34 -11.97
CA MET A 251 -1.64 9.67 -12.05
C MET A 251 -1.97 11.07 -11.51
N ILE A 252 -1.31 11.50 -10.44
CA ILE A 252 -1.49 12.84 -9.88
C ILE A 252 -0.49 13.88 -10.43
N SER A 253 0.18 13.55 -11.55
CA SER A 253 1.17 14.40 -12.23
C SER A 253 2.29 14.88 -11.31
N LEU A 254 2.69 14.05 -10.35
CA LEU A 254 3.75 14.30 -9.39
C LEU A 254 5.11 13.96 -10.01
N LYS A 255 5.94 14.98 -10.20
CA LYS A 255 7.31 14.77 -10.67
C LYS A 255 8.17 14.19 -9.54
N ILE A 256 8.59 12.94 -9.71
CA ILE A 256 9.60 12.31 -8.86
C ILE A 256 10.98 12.92 -9.22
N PRO A 257 11.75 13.45 -8.25
CA PRO A 257 13.11 13.91 -8.50
C PRO A 257 13.98 12.78 -9.05
N ILE A 258 14.90 13.09 -9.97
CA ILE A 258 15.70 12.08 -10.69
C ILE A 258 16.52 11.21 -9.74
N GLU A 259 16.99 11.77 -8.63
CA GLU A 259 17.70 11.06 -7.58
C GLU A 259 16.83 10.03 -6.87
N SER A 260 15.54 10.30 -6.69
CA SER A 260 14.58 9.35 -6.12
C SER A 260 14.10 8.36 -7.17
N GLU A 261 13.88 8.80 -8.41
CA GLU A 261 13.43 7.95 -9.52
C GLU A 261 14.44 6.81 -9.82
N ARG A 262 15.74 7.12 -9.80
CA ARG A 262 16.82 6.13 -9.98
C ARG A 262 16.90 5.07 -8.89
N GLU A 263 16.28 5.35 -7.75
CA GLU A 263 16.30 4.51 -6.57
C GLU A 263 14.99 3.74 -6.38
N LEU A 264 13.99 3.91 -7.25
CA LEU A 264 12.77 3.13 -7.19
C LEU A 264 13.03 1.67 -7.56
N ASP A 265 12.38 0.76 -6.86
CA ASP A 265 12.37 -0.68 -7.21
C ASP A 265 11.18 -1.04 -8.10
N GLY A 266 10.14 -0.19 -8.11
CA GLY A 266 8.95 -0.36 -8.93
C GLY A 266 8.93 0.50 -10.20
N VAL A 267 8.05 0.13 -11.12
CA VAL A 267 7.72 0.87 -12.34
C VAL A 267 6.23 1.24 -12.34
N PRO A 268 5.79 2.31 -13.02
CA PRO A 268 4.37 2.62 -13.07
C PRO A 268 3.59 1.48 -13.75
N LEU A 269 2.42 1.18 -13.21
CA LEU A 269 1.43 0.23 -13.75
C LEU A 269 0.55 0.87 -14.82
N THR A 270 0.73 2.18 -15.02
CA THR A 270 0.17 3.00 -16.09
C THR A 270 1.29 3.39 -17.06
N GLU A 271 0.92 3.93 -18.22
CA GLU A 271 1.87 4.35 -19.26
C GLU A 271 2.77 3.20 -19.79
N LYS A 272 3.64 3.53 -20.74
CA LYS A 272 4.53 2.57 -21.37
C LYS A 272 5.72 2.25 -20.45
N VAL A 273 6.01 0.98 -20.28
CA VAL A 273 7.23 0.49 -19.60
C VAL A 273 8.05 -0.27 -20.63
N SER A 274 9.34 0.07 -20.77
CA SER A 274 10.21 -0.58 -21.77
C SER A 274 10.74 -1.94 -21.33
N LEU A 275 11.08 -2.07 -20.03
CA LEU A 275 11.64 -3.29 -19.46
C LEU A 275 11.16 -3.51 -18.03
N ILE A 276 11.15 -4.77 -17.61
CA ILE A 276 10.84 -5.19 -16.23
C ILE A 276 11.82 -6.28 -15.79
N LYS A 277 11.83 -6.59 -14.49
CA LYS A 277 12.62 -7.67 -13.89
C LYS A 277 14.11 -7.62 -14.27
N PRO A 278 14.80 -6.48 -14.07
CA PRO A 278 16.24 -6.44 -14.24
C PRO A 278 16.89 -7.38 -13.21
N ASP A 279 17.86 -8.18 -13.67
CA ASP A 279 18.61 -9.11 -12.84
C ASP A 279 20.11 -9.01 -13.15
N VAL A 280 20.92 -9.08 -12.10
CA VAL A 280 22.39 -9.00 -12.20
C VAL A 280 22.98 -10.15 -11.39
N ARG A 281 23.68 -11.06 -12.09
CA ARG A 281 24.35 -12.21 -11.47
C ARG A 281 25.85 -12.15 -11.69
N LEU A 282 26.61 -12.36 -10.62
CA LEU A 282 28.05 -12.59 -10.74
C LEU A 282 28.30 -14.02 -11.21
N HIS A 283 28.94 -14.18 -12.35
CA HIS A 283 29.37 -15.47 -12.88
C HIS A 283 30.90 -15.44 -13.07
N ASN A 284 31.63 -16.05 -12.13
CA ASN A 284 33.08 -15.94 -11.97
C ASN A 284 33.54 -14.49 -11.76
N VAL A 285 34.15 -13.89 -12.79
CA VAL A 285 34.68 -12.51 -12.80
C VAL A 285 33.83 -11.58 -13.67
N SER A 286 32.69 -12.06 -14.18
CA SER A 286 31.83 -11.33 -15.11
C SER A 286 30.45 -11.09 -14.50
N LEU A 287 29.86 -9.93 -14.77
CA LEU A 287 28.45 -9.68 -14.46
C LEU A 287 27.60 -10.07 -15.66
N GLN A 288 26.62 -10.94 -15.43
CA GLN A 288 25.54 -11.21 -16.37
C GLN A 288 24.35 -10.34 -16.00
N ILE A 289 23.93 -9.49 -16.94
CA ILE A 289 22.78 -8.60 -16.78
C ILE A 289 21.68 -9.07 -17.71
N SER A 290 20.46 -9.20 -17.20
CA SER A 290 19.28 -9.61 -17.97
C SER A 290 18.04 -8.83 -17.57
N TRP A 291 17.05 -8.75 -18.46
CA TRP A 291 15.75 -8.11 -18.22
C TRP A 291 14.71 -8.67 -19.19
N THR A 292 13.42 -8.44 -18.89
CA THR A 292 12.32 -8.74 -19.82
C THR A 292 11.95 -7.47 -20.58
N VAL A 293 12.01 -7.52 -21.92
CA VAL A 293 11.63 -6.40 -22.79
C VAL A 293 10.11 -6.41 -22.99
N LEU A 294 9.46 -5.30 -22.64
CA LEU A 294 8.03 -5.07 -22.88
C LEU A 294 7.78 -4.17 -24.09
N ASP A 295 8.72 -3.26 -24.36
CA ASP A 295 8.70 -2.44 -25.56
C ASP A 295 10.10 -2.32 -26.19
N ARG A 296 10.15 -2.52 -27.51
CA ARG A 296 11.39 -2.55 -28.29
C ARG A 296 11.82 -1.19 -28.82
N THR A 297 10.96 -0.17 -28.77
CA THR A 297 11.31 1.17 -29.25
C THR A 297 11.93 2.04 -28.16
N GLY A 298 11.79 1.66 -26.88
CA GLY A 298 12.21 2.47 -25.74
C GLY A 298 11.18 3.55 -25.39
N ASN A 299 11.37 4.13 -24.20
CA ASN A 299 10.66 5.30 -23.67
C ASN A 299 11.47 6.57 -23.90
#